data_AF-A0A7Y7U609-F1
#
_entry.id   AF-A0A7Y7U609-F1
#
_cell.length_a   1.000
_cell.length_b   1.000
_cell.length_c   1.000
_cell.angle_alpha   90.00
_cell.angle_beta   90.00
_cell.angle_gamma   90.00
#
_symmetry.space_group_name_H-M   'P 1'
#
loop_
_entity.id
_entity.type
_entity.pdbx_description
1 polymer ?
#
loop_
_entity_poly.entity_id
_entity_poly.type
_entity_poly.pdbx_seq_one_letter_code
_entity_poly.pdbx_strand_id
1 'polypeptide(L)'
;MAIRDISLGTAQEPHHRDFNSSTWALAQLYVTFLPAFDSAGIVKVNIGVVDTAGARDVASLAIGPVLRLLNVVVVGLSLDLSWYATLPDPARALLQLEVLHAACLAVGTAQQWDPQPFHAAYAQCQRANLANAWVIQVGKKRFVYSPDRRSKACLVCLWTLHSFRVDLVVMAKATGGAHVTPLLENAAYDPVQFHTVSWVDNQTVKVTARYPHREWQVEVKG
;
A
#
# COMPACT_ATOMS: atom_id res chain seq x y z
N MET A 1 18.66 -9.34 7.33
CA MET A 1 17.26 -9.03 7.77
C MET A 1 16.58 -8.26 6.64
N ALA A 2 15.27 -8.35 6.40
CA ALA A 2 14.63 -7.64 5.29
C ALA A 2 14.06 -6.28 5.74
N ILE A 3 14.02 -5.30 4.82
CA ILE A 3 13.27 -4.06 5.00
C ILE A 3 11.78 -4.41 5.16
N ARG A 4 11.14 -3.85 6.19
CA ARG A 4 9.75 -4.10 6.54
C ARG A 4 8.84 -2.91 6.28
N ASP A 5 9.43 -1.73 6.16
CA ASP A 5 8.70 -0.47 6.03
C ASP A 5 9.50 0.52 5.17
N ILE A 6 8.80 1.21 4.28
CA ILE A 6 9.31 2.34 3.52
C ILE A 6 8.24 3.42 3.62
N SER A 7 8.63 4.61 4.01
CA SER A 7 7.73 5.77 4.05
C SER A 7 8.21 6.84 3.10
N LEU A 8 7.25 7.49 2.44
CA LEU A 8 7.46 8.64 1.59
C LEU A 8 6.54 9.76 2.08
N GLY A 9 7.09 10.95 2.30
CA GLY A 9 6.28 12.09 2.70
C GLY A 9 7.08 13.38 2.75
N THR A 10 6.38 14.51 2.87
CA THR A 10 6.97 15.81 3.17
C THR A 10 6.52 16.26 4.56
N ALA A 11 7.27 17.18 5.18
CA ALA A 11 6.86 17.90 6.39
C ALA A 11 6.48 19.36 6.11
N GLN A 12 6.52 19.80 4.83
CA GLN A 12 6.33 21.19 4.45
C GLN A 12 4.86 21.50 4.16
N GLU A 13 4.36 22.52 4.85
CA GLU A 13 3.08 23.14 4.53
C GLU A 13 3.18 24.01 3.27
N PRO A 14 2.12 24.13 2.45
CA PRO A 14 0.77 23.58 2.65
C PRO A 14 0.58 22.13 2.15
N HIS A 15 1.61 21.55 1.53
CA HIS A 15 1.49 20.29 0.78
C HIS A 15 1.48 19.03 1.65
N HIS A 16 1.80 19.16 2.94
CA HIS A 16 1.89 18.07 3.90
C HIS A 16 0.69 17.13 3.84
N ARG A 17 -0.53 17.67 3.94
CA ARG A 17 -1.75 16.85 3.96
C ARG A 17 -1.96 16.14 2.62
N ASP A 18 -1.94 16.88 1.52
CA ASP A 18 -2.35 16.38 0.22
C ASP A 18 -1.34 15.36 -0.32
N PHE A 19 -0.04 15.64 -0.21
CA PHE A 19 1.00 14.71 -0.62
C PHE A 19 0.98 13.44 0.24
N ASN A 20 1.06 13.57 1.57
CA ASN A 20 1.18 12.42 2.46
C ASN A 20 -0.07 11.52 2.45
N SER A 21 -1.24 12.09 2.13
CA SER A 21 -2.50 11.34 2.02
C SER A 21 -2.51 10.28 0.91
N SER A 22 -1.54 10.31 0.01
CA SER A 22 -1.53 9.47 -1.18
C SER A 22 -0.30 8.55 -1.27
N THR A 23 0.75 8.84 -0.51
CA THR A 23 2.03 8.11 -0.61
C THR A 23 2.01 6.70 0.01
N TRP A 24 1.12 6.44 0.97
CA TRP A 24 1.11 5.20 1.74
C TRP A 24 0.80 3.96 0.88
N ALA A 25 -0.15 4.08 -0.04
CA ALA A 25 -0.54 2.97 -0.90
C ALA A 25 0.64 2.45 -1.74
N LEU A 26 1.41 3.37 -2.32
CA LEU A 26 2.57 3.06 -3.15
C LEU A 26 3.77 2.58 -2.34
N ALA A 27 4.04 3.20 -1.18
CA ALA A 27 5.09 2.72 -0.29
C ALA A 27 4.83 1.28 0.17
N GLN A 28 3.58 0.99 0.56
CA GLN A 28 3.19 -0.36 0.96
C GLN A 28 3.25 -1.34 -0.22
N LEU A 29 2.83 -0.93 -1.43
CA LEU A 29 2.94 -1.74 -2.65
C LEU A 29 4.40 -2.11 -2.94
N TYR A 30 5.29 -1.13 -2.87
CA TYR A 30 6.72 -1.31 -3.14
C TYR A 30 7.36 -2.28 -2.14
N VAL A 31 7.13 -2.09 -0.84
CA VAL A 31 7.61 -3.01 0.20
C VAL A 31 7.05 -4.41 0.02
N THR A 32 5.77 -4.54 -0.39
CA THR A 32 5.14 -5.84 -0.61
C THR A 32 5.83 -6.62 -1.73
N PHE A 33 6.32 -5.94 -2.77
CA PHE A 33 7.04 -6.56 -3.87
C PHE A 33 8.56 -6.60 -3.70
N LEU A 34 9.11 -5.97 -2.65
CA LEU A 34 10.54 -5.98 -2.37
C LEU A 34 10.99 -7.38 -1.93
N PRO A 35 11.81 -8.07 -2.74
CA PRO A 35 12.33 -9.37 -2.36
C PRO A 35 13.15 -9.28 -1.07
N ALA A 36 13.16 -10.34 -0.27
CA ALA A 36 14.05 -10.38 0.89
C ALA A 36 15.51 -10.37 0.43
N PHE A 37 16.31 -9.48 1.01
CA PHE A 37 17.75 -9.41 0.85
C PHE A 37 18.40 -9.06 2.20
N ASP A 38 19.72 -9.08 2.29
CA ASP A 38 20.38 -8.65 3.52
C ASP A 38 20.52 -7.12 3.60
N SER A 39 19.66 -6.49 4.38
CA SER A 39 19.69 -5.04 4.62
C SER A 39 20.68 -4.62 5.73
N ALA A 40 21.58 -5.50 6.18
CA ALA A 40 22.53 -5.23 7.26
C ALA A 40 21.88 -4.70 8.55
N GLY A 41 20.68 -5.21 8.86
CA GLY A 41 19.90 -4.88 10.06
C GLY A 41 18.97 -3.67 9.91
N ILE A 42 18.90 -3.03 8.75
CA ILE A 42 17.95 -1.95 8.48
C ILE A 42 16.53 -2.51 8.29
N VAL A 43 15.56 -1.97 9.02
CA VAL A 43 14.16 -2.37 8.93
C VAL A 43 13.29 -1.36 8.22
N LYS A 44 13.72 -0.09 8.17
CA LYS A 44 12.90 1.01 7.70
C LYS A 44 13.70 2.01 6.90
N VAL A 45 13.12 2.49 5.80
CA VAL A 45 13.63 3.62 5.02
C VAL A 45 12.61 4.77 5.09
N ASN A 46 13.05 5.93 5.53
CA ASN A 46 12.28 7.16 5.57
C ASN A 46 12.73 8.09 4.46
N ILE A 47 11.83 8.39 3.55
CA ILE A 47 12.08 9.25 2.40
C ILE A 47 11.34 10.56 2.66
N GLY A 48 12.11 11.61 2.91
CA GLY A 48 11.62 12.98 3.07
C GLY A 48 11.65 13.73 1.75
N VAL A 49 10.53 14.33 1.36
CA VAL A 49 10.44 15.18 0.18
C VAL A 49 10.55 16.64 0.62
N VAL A 50 11.50 17.34 0.00
CA VAL A 50 11.71 18.78 0.14
C VAL A 50 11.11 19.49 -1.07
N ASP A 51 10.16 20.40 -0.84
CA ASP A 51 9.55 21.23 -1.86
C ASP A 51 10.57 22.18 -2.46
N THR A 52 10.94 21.93 -3.71
CA THR A 52 11.93 22.70 -4.45
C THR A 52 11.39 22.98 -5.85
N ALA A 53 11.16 24.26 -6.14
CA ALA A 53 10.67 24.70 -7.44
C ALA A 53 11.57 24.21 -8.59
N GLY A 54 10.96 23.67 -9.64
CA GLY A 54 11.66 23.20 -10.84
C GLY A 54 12.19 21.76 -10.78
N ALA A 55 12.15 21.08 -9.62
CA ALA A 55 12.46 19.65 -9.52
C ALA A 55 11.25 18.81 -9.98
N ARG A 56 11.09 18.63 -11.30
CA ARG A 56 9.88 18.07 -11.92
C ARG A 56 10.04 16.65 -12.45
N ASP A 57 11.22 16.06 -12.37
CA ASP A 57 11.45 14.70 -12.84
C ASP A 57 12.55 14.04 -12.03
N VAL A 58 12.69 12.72 -12.19
CA VAL A 58 13.73 11.94 -11.49
C VAL A 58 15.14 12.49 -11.75
N ALA A 59 15.40 12.99 -12.95
CA ALA A 59 16.71 13.51 -13.34
C ALA A 59 17.07 14.82 -12.63
N SER A 60 16.06 15.59 -12.20
CA SER A 60 16.21 16.85 -11.47
C SER A 60 16.08 16.71 -9.95
N LEU A 61 15.82 15.50 -9.43
CA LEU A 61 15.76 15.28 -7.98
C LEU A 61 17.18 15.39 -7.38
N ALA A 62 17.43 16.44 -6.61
CA ALA A 62 18.57 16.50 -5.73
C ALA A 62 18.33 15.55 -4.55
N ILE A 63 19.11 14.46 -4.49
CA ILE A 63 19.08 13.51 -3.37
C ILE A 63 20.07 13.98 -2.31
N GLY A 64 19.58 14.20 -1.10
CA GLY A 64 20.35 14.59 0.06
C GLY A 64 21.19 13.44 0.64
N PRO A 65 21.97 13.71 1.70
CA PRO A 65 22.77 12.68 2.35
C PRO A 65 21.89 11.57 2.94
N VAL A 66 22.38 10.33 2.85
CA VAL A 66 21.77 9.17 3.48
C VAL A 66 22.24 9.08 4.93
N LEU A 67 21.32 9.20 5.87
CA LEU A 67 21.59 9.15 7.31
C LEU A 67 21.12 7.82 7.88
N ARG A 68 22.00 7.13 8.61
CA ARG A 68 21.64 5.90 9.34
C ARG A 68 21.40 6.22 10.81
N LEU A 69 20.19 5.93 11.28
CA LEU A 69 19.76 6.05 12.67
C LEU A 69 19.39 4.66 13.19
N LEU A 70 20.36 3.95 13.78
CA LEU A 70 20.22 2.56 14.23
C LEU A 70 19.81 1.61 13.07
N ASN A 71 18.57 1.12 13.13
CA ASN A 71 17.94 0.23 12.16
C ASN A 71 17.02 0.99 11.16
N VAL A 72 17.08 2.31 11.15
CA VAL A 72 16.33 3.18 10.23
C VAL A 72 17.31 3.95 9.37
N VAL A 73 17.03 4.08 8.08
CA VAL A 73 17.74 4.98 7.17
C VAL A 73 16.82 6.12 6.77
N VAL A 74 17.35 7.33 6.71
CA VAL A 74 16.64 8.54 6.29
C VAL A 74 17.36 9.12 5.08
N VAL A 75 16.60 9.52 4.07
CA VAL A 75 17.11 10.22 2.88
C VAL A 75 16.13 11.32 2.49
N GLY A 76 16.68 12.48 2.12
CA GLY A 76 15.90 13.59 1.58
C GLY A 76 15.99 13.61 0.05
N LEU A 77 14.95 14.06 -0.64
CA LEU A 77 15.00 14.38 -2.06
C LEU A 77 14.15 15.61 -2.37
N SER A 78 14.52 16.37 -3.40
CA SER A 78 13.77 17.54 -3.82
C SER A 78 12.67 17.19 -4.83
N LEU A 79 11.46 17.74 -4.69
CA LEU A 79 10.38 17.63 -5.68
C LEU A 79 9.57 18.93 -5.69
N ASP A 80 9.17 19.42 -6.86
CA ASP A 80 8.26 20.56 -6.99
C ASP A 80 6.83 20.10 -6.66
N LEU A 81 6.41 20.29 -5.40
CA LEU A 81 5.11 19.81 -4.92
C LEU A 81 3.95 20.60 -5.51
N SER A 82 4.18 21.87 -5.83
CA SER A 82 3.19 22.72 -6.49
C SER A 82 2.91 22.24 -7.91
N TRP A 83 3.95 21.88 -8.67
CA TRP A 83 3.79 21.26 -9.98
C TRP A 83 3.19 19.85 -9.88
N TYR A 84 3.66 19.02 -8.95
CA TYR A 84 3.10 17.69 -8.69
C TYR A 84 1.58 17.72 -8.49
N ALA A 85 1.07 18.71 -7.75
CA ALA A 85 -0.36 18.88 -7.50
C ALA A 85 -1.19 19.14 -8.78
N THR A 86 -0.57 19.65 -9.85
CA THR A 86 -1.23 19.90 -11.14
C THR A 86 -1.32 18.67 -12.05
N LEU A 87 -0.61 17.60 -11.72
CA LEU A 87 -0.56 16.39 -12.54
C LEU A 87 -1.84 15.55 -12.39
N PRO A 88 -2.25 14.85 -13.47
CA PRO A 88 -3.33 13.87 -13.37
C PRO A 88 -2.90 12.67 -12.51
N ASP A 89 -3.89 11.99 -11.92
CA ASP A 89 -3.68 10.90 -10.94
C ASP A 89 -2.71 9.80 -11.41
N PRO A 90 -2.79 9.29 -12.66
CA PRO A 90 -1.86 8.27 -13.12
C PRO A 90 -0.40 8.77 -13.15
N ALA A 91 -0.20 10.04 -13.53
CA ALA A 91 1.12 10.65 -13.56
C ALA A 91 1.65 10.89 -12.13
N ARG A 92 0.79 11.31 -11.21
CA ARG A 92 1.14 11.46 -9.78
C ARG A 92 1.58 10.14 -9.17
N ALA A 93 0.83 9.06 -9.43
CA ALA A 93 1.16 7.74 -8.91
C ALA A 93 2.48 7.21 -9.47
N LEU A 94 2.70 7.37 -10.79
CA LEU A 94 3.96 6.98 -11.42
C LEU A 94 5.15 7.76 -10.84
N LEU A 95 5.02 9.08 -10.72
CA LEU A 95 6.08 9.93 -10.18
C LEU A 95 6.39 9.60 -8.72
N GLN A 96 5.39 9.29 -7.89
CA GLN A 96 5.64 8.82 -6.52
C GLN A 96 6.42 7.50 -6.50
N LEU A 97 6.08 6.55 -7.37
CA LEU A 97 6.82 5.29 -7.50
C LEU A 97 8.27 5.54 -7.94
N GLU A 98 8.47 6.42 -8.91
CA GLU A 98 9.80 6.80 -9.42
C GLU A 98 10.65 7.48 -8.35
N VAL A 99 10.08 8.43 -7.62
CA VAL A 99 10.71 9.11 -6.48
C VAL A 99 11.10 8.11 -5.39
N LEU A 100 10.19 7.21 -5.03
CA LEU A 100 10.45 6.17 -4.05
C LEU A 100 11.58 5.26 -4.51
N HIS A 101 11.54 4.81 -5.77
CA HIS A 101 12.55 3.93 -6.33
C HIS A 101 13.93 4.59 -6.37
N ALA A 102 14.03 5.84 -6.82
CA ALA A 102 15.26 6.61 -6.85
C ALA A 102 15.88 6.77 -5.45
N ALA A 103 15.05 7.08 -4.45
CA ALA A 103 15.49 7.18 -3.06
C ALA A 103 15.99 5.83 -2.52
N CYS A 104 15.27 4.73 -2.79
CA CYS A 104 15.70 3.39 -2.39
C CYS A 104 17.02 2.98 -3.05
N LEU A 105 17.23 3.31 -4.33
CA LEU A 105 18.49 3.06 -5.01
C LEU A 105 19.63 3.87 -4.40
N ALA A 106 19.42 5.16 -4.10
CA ALA A 106 20.43 5.99 -3.45
C ALA A 106 20.82 5.45 -2.07
N VAL A 107 19.83 5.00 -1.29
CA VAL A 107 20.07 4.31 -0.01
C VAL A 107 20.85 3.01 -0.23
N GLY A 108 20.43 2.19 -1.21
CA GLY A 108 21.12 0.96 -1.56
C GLY A 108 22.58 1.18 -1.93
N THR A 109 22.88 2.20 -2.75
CA THR A 109 24.24 2.61 -3.09
C THR A 109 25.04 3.01 -1.84
N ALA A 110 24.47 3.86 -0.97
CA ALA A 110 25.13 4.31 0.25
C ALA A 110 25.39 3.18 1.25
N GLN A 111 24.52 2.17 1.29
CA GLN A 111 24.64 0.99 2.16
C GLN A 111 25.32 -0.22 1.46
N GLN A 112 25.77 -0.05 0.21
CA GLN A 112 26.39 -1.11 -0.60
C GLN A 112 25.50 -2.36 -0.78
N TRP A 113 24.20 -2.15 -0.92
CA TRP A 113 23.25 -3.22 -1.22
C TRP A 113 23.19 -3.50 -2.72
N ASP A 114 22.87 -4.76 -3.05
CA ASP A 114 22.51 -5.13 -4.43
C ASP A 114 21.30 -4.31 -4.89
N PRO A 115 21.35 -3.64 -6.06
CA PRO A 115 20.21 -2.90 -6.59
C PRO A 115 19.09 -3.81 -7.14
N GLN A 116 19.36 -5.08 -7.46
CA GLN A 116 18.39 -5.97 -8.13
C GLN A 116 17.05 -6.13 -7.38
N PRO A 117 17.00 -6.29 -6.04
CA PRO A 117 15.74 -6.33 -5.30
C PRO A 117 14.86 -5.08 -5.53
N PHE A 118 15.47 -3.89 -5.63
CA PHE A 118 14.75 -2.64 -5.86
C PHE A 118 14.21 -2.53 -7.28
N HIS A 119 14.98 -2.96 -8.28
CA HIS A 119 14.52 -3.02 -9.67
C HIS A 119 13.38 -4.03 -9.85
N ALA A 120 13.47 -5.19 -9.21
CA ALA A 120 12.42 -6.20 -9.21
C ALA A 120 11.13 -5.65 -8.58
N ALA A 121 11.22 -4.98 -7.43
CA ALA A 121 10.08 -4.37 -6.76
C ALA A 121 9.40 -3.30 -7.63
N TYR A 122 10.20 -2.41 -8.24
CA TYR A 122 9.73 -1.36 -9.14
C TYR A 122 8.96 -1.94 -10.33
N ALA A 123 9.55 -2.92 -11.03
CA ALA A 123 8.91 -3.56 -12.18
C ALA A 123 7.60 -4.25 -11.80
N GLN A 124 7.50 -4.87 -10.61
CA GLN A 124 6.27 -5.48 -10.15
C GLN A 124 5.19 -4.44 -9.79
N CYS A 125 5.57 -3.29 -9.21
CA CYS A 125 4.63 -2.20 -8.98
C CYS A 125 3.99 -1.71 -10.29
N GLN A 126 4.79 -1.57 -11.35
CA GLN A 126 4.29 -1.19 -12.67
C GLN A 126 3.35 -2.26 -13.25
N ARG A 127 3.71 -3.55 -13.15
CA ARG A 127 2.84 -4.65 -13.60
C ARG A 127 1.53 -4.75 -12.81
N ALA A 128 1.54 -4.37 -11.54
CA ALA A 128 0.34 -4.29 -10.70
C ALA A 128 -0.52 -3.04 -10.97
N ASN A 129 -0.16 -2.24 -11.99
CA ASN A 129 -0.83 -0.99 -12.33
C ASN A 129 -1.00 -0.05 -11.13
N LEU A 130 0.02 -0.01 -10.25
CA LEU A 130 0.06 0.86 -9.07
C LEU A 130 -1.08 0.65 -8.07
N ALA A 131 -1.75 -0.50 -8.12
CA ALA A 131 -2.83 -0.87 -7.21
C ALA A 131 -2.36 -1.95 -6.23
N ASN A 132 -2.51 -1.67 -4.94
CA ASN A 132 -2.19 -2.64 -3.90
C ASN A 132 -3.44 -3.45 -3.54
N ALA A 133 -3.37 -4.77 -3.69
CA ALA A 133 -4.46 -5.66 -3.34
C ALA A 133 -4.00 -6.73 -2.35
N TRP A 134 -4.74 -6.91 -1.26
CA TRP A 134 -4.44 -7.94 -0.27
C TRP A 134 -5.67 -8.46 0.45
N VAL A 135 -5.56 -9.69 0.97
CA VAL A 135 -6.58 -10.27 1.84
C VAL A 135 -6.41 -9.70 3.24
N ILE A 136 -7.43 -9.00 3.74
CA ILE A 136 -7.42 -8.41 5.08
C ILE A 136 -7.45 -9.53 6.12
N GLN A 137 -6.53 -9.46 7.08
CA GLN A 137 -6.57 -10.34 8.25
C GLN A 137 -7.49 -9.73 9.31
N VAL A 138 -8.54 -10.48 9.67
CA VAL A 138 -9.48 -10.10 10.73
C VAL A 138 -9.26 -11.00 11.95
N GLY A 139 -8.74 -10.41 13.02
CA GLY A 139 -8.22 -11.15 14.17
C GLY A 139 -7.05 -12.06 13.76
N LYS A 140 -7.21 -13.37 13.92
CA LYS A 140 -6.20 -14.39 13.53
C LYS A 140 -6.52 -15.08 12.19
N LYS A 141 -7.54 -14.63 11.46
CA LYS A 141 -8.06 -15.34 10.28
C LYS A 141 -8.03 -14.43 9.05
N ARG A 142 -7.60 -14.98 7.92
CA ARG A 142 -7.78 -14.36 6.58
C ARG A 142 -9.00 -14.90 5.85
N PHE A 143 -9.44 -16.11 6.22
CA PHE A 143 -10.57 -16.80 5.62
C PHE A 143 -11.47 -17.35 6.72
N VAL A 144 -12.78 -17.35 6.48
CA VAL A 144 -13.78 -18.01 7.31
C VAL A 144 -14.62 -18.96 6.49
N TYR A 145 -14.92 -20.14 7.04
CA TYR A 145 -15.66 -21.18 6.33
C TYR A 145 -17.13 -21.14 6.73
N SER A 146 -18.01 -21.44 5.77
CA SER A 146 -19.42 -21.68 6.04
C SER A 146 -19.58 -22.84 7.03
N PRO A 147 -20.69 -22.92 7.79
CA PRO A 147 -20.95 -24.01 8.71
C PRO A 147 -20.83 -25.40 8.07
N ASP A 148 -21.35 -25.57 6.86
CA ASP A 148 -21.23 -26.79 6.05
C ASP A 148 -19.84 -26.98 5.37
N ARG A 149 -18.95 -25.99 5.51
CA ARG A 149 -17.61 -25.92 4.93
C ARG A 149 -17.56 -25.99 3.40
N ARG A 150 -18.68 -25.79 2.70
CA ARG A 150 -18.75 -25.77 1.23
C ARG A 150 -18.24 -24.47 0.63
N SER A 151 -18.26 -23.40 1.40
CA SER A 151 -17.81 -22.08 0.99
C SER A 151 -16.77 -21.52 1.97
N LYS A 152 -15.93 -20.60 1.46
CA LYS A 152 -15.06 -19.78 2.30
C LYS A 152 -15.19 -18.32 1.89
N ALA A 153 -15.13 -17.41 2.86
CA ALA A 153 -15.23 -15.98 2.66
C ALA A 153 -13.97 -15.28 3.17
N CYS A 154 -13.58 -14.18 2.52
CA CYS A 154 -12.54 -13.28 2.98
C CYS A 154 -12.85 -11.84 2.57
N LEU A 155 -12.16 -10.89 3.19
CA LEU A 155 -12.18 -9.50 2.77
C LEU A 155 -10.95 -9.23 1.92
N VAL A 156 -11.15 -8.63 0.76
CA VAL A 156 -10.06 -8.19 -0.12
C VAL A 156 -10.07 -6.67 -0.13
N CYS A 157 -8.93 -6.09 0.22
CA CYS A 157 -8.68 -4.67 0.08
C CYS A 157 -8.09 -4.41 -1.30
N LEU A 158 -8.55 -3.34 -1.95
CA LEU A 158 -7.93 -2.70 -3.11
C LEU A 158 -7.62 -1.26 -2.72
N TRP A 159 -6.34 -0.91 -2.70
CA TRP A 159 -5.86 0.41 -2.33
C TRP A 159 -5.10 1.04 -3.50
N THR A 160 -5.61 2.17 -3.96
CA THR A 160 -5.01 3.01 -5.00
C THR A 160 -4.54 4.33 -4.41
N LEU A 161 -4.04 5.25 -5.25
CA LEU A 161 -3.67 6.60 -4.84
C LEU A 161 -4.83 7.38 -4.19
N HIS A 162 -6.09 7.10 -4.59
CA HIS A 162 -7.25 7.88 -4.18
C HIS A 162 -8.36 7.07 -3.51
N SER A 163 -8.41 5.76 -3.72
CA SER A 163 -9.46 4.92 -3.17
C SER A 163 -8.92 3.83 -2.27
N PHE A 164 -9.60 3.65 -1.14
CA PHE A 164 -9.52 2.48 -0.29
C PHE A 164 -10.85 1.74 -0.42
N ARG A 165 -10.84 0.62 -1.14
CA ARG A 165 -12.03 -0.20 -1.40
C ARG A 165 -11.87 -1.56 -0.72
N VAL A 166 -12.94 -2.04 -0.10
CA VAL A 166 -12.98 -3.39 0.46
C VAL A 166 -14.18 -4.15 -0.06
N ASP A 167 -13.89 -5.33 -0.61
CA ASP A 167 -14.87 -6.27 -1.09
C ASP A 167 -14.93 -7.50 -0.17
N LEU A 168 -16.13 -8.03 0.04
CA LEU A 168 -16.32 -9.39 0.53
C LEU A 168 -16.24 -10.35 -0.67
N VAL A 169 -15.34 -11.32 -0.59
CA VAL A 169 -15.19 -12.38 -1.60
C VAL A 169 -15.59 -13.70 -1.00
N VAL A 170 -16.60 -14.35 -1.58
CA VAL A 170 -17.06 -15.68 -1.20
C VAL A 170 -16.74 -16.66 -2.31
N MET A 171 -16.00 -17.71 -1.98
CA MET A 171 -15.55 -18.75 -2.91
C MET A 171 -16.24 -20.07 -2.58
N ALA A 172 -16.95 -20.63 -3.55
CA ALA A 172 -17.51 -21.97 -3.47
C ALA A 172 -16.42 -23.01 -3.78
N LYS A 173 -16.25 -24.02 -2.92
CA LYS A 173 -15.21 -25.05 -3.11
C LYS A 173 -15.48 -25.96 -4.30
N ALA A 174 -16.74 -26.31 -4.54
CA ALA A 174 -17.12 -27.31 -5.52
C ALA A 174 -17.04 -26.77 -6.96
N THR A 175 -17.44 -25.51 -7.17
CA THR A 175 -17.51 -24.89 -8.49
C THR A 175 -16.31 -24.00 -8.81
N GLY A 176 -15.51 -23.63 -7.79
CA GLY A 176 -14.43 -22.64 -7.94
C GLY A 176 -14.93 -21.21 -8.19
N GLY A 177 -16.25 -20.99 -8.23
CA GLY A 177 -16.84 -19.68 -8.44
C GLY A 177 -16.58 -18.74 -7.26
N ALA A 178 -16.34 -17.47 -7.57
CA ALA A 178 -16.19 -16.40 -6.59
C ALA A 178 -17.29 -15.36 -6.79
N HIS A 179 -18.04 -15.07 -5.72
CA HIS A 179 -18.93 -13.93 -5.66
C HIS A 179 -18.22 -12.79 -4.93
N VAL A 180 -18.13 -11.64 -5.59
CA VAL A 180 -17.57 -10.41 -5.01
C VAL A 180 -18.73 -9.48 -4.66
N THR A 181 -18.77 -8.99 -3.42
CA THR A 181 -19.72 -7.99 -2.96
C THR A 181 -18.96 -6.78 -2.42
N PRO A 182 -19.07 -5.59 -3.04
CA PRO A 182 -18.47 -4.38 -2.50
C PRO A 182 -19.09 -4.03 -1.15
N LEU A 183 -18.25 -3.81 -0.13
CA LEU A 183 -18.70 -3.39 1.20
C LEU A 183 -18.57 -1.88 1.39
N LEU A 184 -17.43 -1.32 0.95
CA LEU A 184 -17.14 0.10 1.05
C LEU A 184 -16.12 0.54 0.02
N GLU A 185 -16.21 1.82 -0.32
CA GLU A 185 -15.21 2.57 -1.07
C GLU A 185 -15.08 3.95 -0.43
N ASN A 186 -13.89 4.25 0.07
CA ASN A 186 -13.54 5.49 0.76
C ASN A 186 -12.37 6.17 0.06
N ALA A 187 -12.05 7.41 0.45
CA ALA A 187 -10.78 8.03 0.11
C ALA A 187 -9.59 7.19 0.66
N ALA A 188 -8.45 7.22 -0.03
CA ALA A 188 -7.26 6.42 0.30
C ALA A 188 -6.77 6.54 1.77
N TYR A 189 -7.06 7.66 2.45
CA TYR A 189 -6.65 7.92 3.83
C TYR A 189 -7.73 7.73 4.89
N ASP A 190 -8.84 7.11 4.53
CA ASP A 190 -9.92 6.75 5.47
C ASP A 190 -10.07 5.22 5.57
N PRO A 191 -9.03 4.51 6.07
CA PRO A 191 -9.05 3.06 6.19
C PRO A 191 -10.01 2.64 7.31
N VAL A 192 -10.70 1.52 7.06
CA VAL A 192 -11.68 0.96 8.00
C VAL A 192 -11.06 -0.19 8.79
N GLN A 193 -11.19 -0.15 10.11
CA GLN A 193 -10.71 -1.21 10.99
C GLN A 193 -11.74 -2.32 11.12
N PHE A 194 -11.65 -3.34 10.27
CA PHE A 194 -12.47 -4.55 10.37
C PHE A 194 -12.18 -5.33 11.65
N HIS A 195 -13.24 -5.74 12.34
CA HIS A 195 -13.16 -6.41 13.64
C HIS A 195 -13.63 -7.86 13.58
N THR A 196 -14.73 -8.15 12.87
CA THR A 196 -15.26 -9.51 12.73
C THR A 196 -15.73 -9.79 11.31
N VAL A 197 -15.53 -11.04 10.90
CA VAL A 197 -16.09 -11.64 9.70
C VAL A 197 -16.52 -13.04 10.11
N SER A 198 -17.79 -13.37 9.93
CA SER A 198 -18.33 -14.67 10.33
C SER A 198 -19.54 -15.04 9.50
N TRP A 199 -19.74 -16.34 9.30
CA TRP A 199 -20.97 -16.86 8.75
C TRP A 199 -22.05 -16.87 9.84
N VAL A 200 -23.24 -16.35 9.52
CA VAL A 200 -24.43 -16.44 10.37
C VAL A 200 -25.11 -17.80 10.14
N ASP A 201 -25.18 -18.22 8.89
CA ASP A 201 -25.68 -19.51 8.42
C ASP A 201 -24.88 -19.95 7.17
N ASN A 202 -25.38 -20.86 6.35
CA ASN A 202 -24.67 -21.31 5.12
C ASN A 202 -24.76 -20.32 3.94
N GLN A 203 -25.59 -19.28 4.04
CA GLN A 203 -25.89 -18.33 2.98
C GLN A 203 -25.63 -16.88 3.38
N THR A 204 -25.37 -16.58 4.64
CA THR A 204 -25.23 -15.21 5.13
C THR A 204 -23.89 -14.99 5.79
N VAL A 205 -23.16 -13.97 5.33
CA VAL A 205 -21.91 -13.51 5.95
C VAL A 205 -22.14 -12.17 6.64
N LYS A 206 -21.77 -12.09 7.91
CA LYS A 206 -21.74 -10.86 8.70
C LYS A 206 -20.32 -10.33 8.78
N VAL A 207 -20.18 -9.02 8.53
CA VAL A 207 -18.92 -8.29 8.63
C VAL A 207 -19.14 -7.08 9.53
N THR A 208 -18.22 -6.81 10.45
CA THR A 208 -18.28 -5.62 11.32
C THR A 208 -16.96 -4.87 11.31
N ALA A 209 -17.03 -3.55 11.20
CA ALA A 209 -15.93 -2.64 11.47
C ALA A 209 -16.07 -2.02 12.87
N ARG A 210 -14.93 -1.85 13.55
CA ARG A 210 -14.84 -1.13 14.82
C ARG A 210 -14.76 0.38 14.61
N TYR A 211 -14.02 0.83 13.59
CA TYR A 211 -13.84 2.24 13.31
C TYR A 211 -13.77 2.52 11.80
N PRO A 212 -14.60 3.44 11.27
CA PRO A 212 -15.88 3.84 11.89
C PRO A 212 -16.76 2.61 12.15
N HIS A 213 -17.60 2.65 13.20
CA HIS A 213 -18.46 1.49 13.47
C HIS A 213 -19.47 1.30 12.35
N ARG A 214 -19.41 0.15 11.68
CA ARG A 214 -20.30 -0.25 10.59
C ARG A 214 -20.54 -1.76 10.65
N GLU A 215 -21.71 -2.19 10.21
CA GLU A 215 -22.07 -3.61 10.09
C GLU A 215 -22.64 -3.86 8.69
N TRP A 216 -22.24 -4.98 8.10
CA TRP A 216 -22.78 -5.48 6.84
C TRP A 216 -23.26 -6.91 7.05
N GLN A 217 -24.40 -7.23 6.45
CA GLN A 217 -24.88 -8.60 6.29
C GLN A 217 -25.09 -8.84 4.80
N VAL A 218 -24.42 -9.85 4.28
CA VAL A 218 -24.38 -10.15 2.85
C VAL A 218 -24.93 -11.55 2.63
N GLU A 219 -26.02 -11.63 1.86
CA GLU A 219 -26.54 -12.88 1.34
C GLU A 219 -25.70 -13.36 0.16
N VAL A 220 -25.19 -14.57 0.27
CA VAL A 220 -24.44 -15.29 -0.74
C VAL A 220 -25.45 -15.99 -1.62
N LYS A 221 -25.69 -15.43 -2.81
CA LYS A 221 -26.44 -16.14 -3.85
C LYS A 221 -25.65 -17.38 -4.28
N GLY A 222 -26.26 -18.55 -4.14
CA GLY A 222 -25.70 -19.85 -4.52
C GLY A 222 -25.62 -20.04 -6.02
#